data_AF-A0A925H5P0-F1
#
_entry.id   AF-A0A925H5P0-F1
#
_cell.length_a   1.000
_cell.length_b   1.000
_cell.length_c   1.000
_cell.angle_alpha   90.00
_cell.angle_beta   90.00
_cell.angle_gamma   90.00
#
_symmetry.space_group_name_H-M   'P 1'
#
loop_
_entity.id
_entity.type
_entity.pdbx_description
1 polymer ?
#
loop_
_entity_poly.entity_id
_entity_poly.type
_entity_poly.pdbx_seq_one_letter_code
_entity_poly.pdbx_strand_id
1 'polypeptide(L)'
;MSADVKEHPRDGVPTLTGALAFRAKSALFQLRRCALNLLVYKHARHRRADALAGKGVVAESRTKLWAEGEGSESFMQAGKVHNLRLALRRLDGLEVPAGAVFSFWAHVGRASRGRGYGRGRELREGCVIPSVGGGLCQLSNALYDAALQAGFEIVERHSHTRIVPGSQAEAGRDATVFWNYVDLRWRSPHP
;
A
#
# COMPACT_ATOMS: atom_id res chain seq x y z
N MET A 1 -8.02 -23.83 -29.17
CA MET A 1 -9.23 -23.32 -28.49
C MET A 1 -8.88 -21.94 -27.94
N SER A 2 -9.38 -20.91 -28.61
CA SER A 2 -9.04 -19.51 -28.37
C SER A 2 -9.75 -19.05 -27.08
N ALA A 3 -8.98 -18.60 -26.09
CA ALA A 3 -9.55 -17.99 -24.89
C ALA A 3 -10.04 -16.59 -25.25
N ASP A 4 -11.35 -16.42 -25.19
CA ASP A 4 -12.07 -15.16 -25.41
C ASP A 4 -11.64 -14.14 -24.36
N VAL A 5 -10.70 -13.26 -24.70
CA VAL A 5 -10.36 -12.10 -23.87
C VAL A 5 -11.51 -11.12 -24.01
N LYS A 6 -12.43 -11.13 -23.04
CA LYS A 6 -13.47 -10.12 -22.91
C LYS A 6 -12.82 -8.73 -22.94
N GLU A 7 -12.98 -8.01 -24.05
CA GLU A 7 -12.64 -6.59 -24.14
C GLU A 7 -13.39 -5.86 -23.02
N HIS A 8 -12.62 -5.24 -22.11
CA HIS A 8 -13.19 -4.22 -21.24
C HIS A 8 -13.58 -3.02 -22.11
N PRO A 9 -14.76 -2.42 -21.92
CA PRO A 9 -15.11 -1.19 -22.62
C PRO A 9 -13.99 -0.17 -22.34
N ARG A 10 -13.40 0.35 -23.41
CA ARG A 10 -12.46 1.47 -23.30
C ARG A 10 -13.30 2.64 -22.81
N ASP A 11 -13.31 2.89 -21.51
CA ASP A 11 -13.83 4.13 -20.96
C ASP A 11 -13.25 5.27 -21.80
N GLY A 12 -14.14 6.10 -22.35
CA GLY A 12 -13.82 7.07 -23.39
C GLY A 12 -12.63 7.96 -23.02
N VAL A 13 -11.94 8.48 -24.04
CA VAL A 13 -10.78 9.38 -23.88
C VAL A 13 -11.06 10.40 -22.77
N PRO A 14 -10.15 10.58 -21.80
CA PRO A 14 -10.38 11.46 -20.66
C PRO A 14 -10.85 12.85 -21.09
N THR A 15 -12.04 13.25 -20.67
CA THR A 15 -12.59 14.59 -20.97
C THR A 15 -12.14 15.59 -19.91
N LEU A 16 -12.12 16.89 -20.26
CA LEU A 16 -11.84 17.95 -19.28
C LEU A 16 -12.84 17.93 -18.13
N THR A 17 -14.11 17.68 -18.42
CA THR A 17 -15.18 17.55 -17.41
C THR A 17 -14.95 16.35 -16.50
N GLY A 18 -14.57 15.20 -17.06
CA GLY A 18 -14.20 14.01 -16.28
C GLY A 18 -12.98 14.26 -15.39
N ALA A 19 -11.95 14.95 -15.90
CA ALA A 19 -10.78 15.32 -15.13
C ALA A 19 -11.12 16.30 -13.98
N LEU A 20 -11.99 17.28 -14.22
CA LEU A 20 -12.47 18.20 -13.20
C LEU A 20 -13.27 17.48 -12.12
N ALA A 21 -14.21 16.61 -12.49
CA ALA A 21 -14.98 15.80 -11.56
C ALA A 21 -14.08 14.90 -10.71
N PHE A 22 -13.09 14.26 -11.33
CA PHE A 22 -12.10 13.44 -10.62
C PHE A 22 -11.29 14.27 -9.62
N ARG A 23 -10.83 15.47 -10.01
CA ARG A 23 -10.09 16.38 -9.12
C ARG A 23 -10.94 16.85 -7.94
N ALA A 24 -12.19 17.24 -8.19
CA ALA A 24 -13.12 17.65 -7.14
C ALA A 24 -13.38 16.52 -6.14
N LYS A 25 -13.66 15.31 -6.62
CA LYS A 25 -13.85 14.12 -5.78
C LYS A 25 -12.60 13.79 -4.97
N SER A 26 -11.43 13.82 -5.61
CA SER A 26 -10.15 13.60 -4.94
C SER A 26 -9.90 14.64 -3.85
N ALA A 27 -10.17 15.92 -4.11
CA ALA A 27 -10.02 16.98 -3.13
C ALA A 27 -10.95 16.77 -1.92
N LEU A 28 -12.21 16.41 -2.16
CA LEU A 28 -13.16 16.09 -1.08
C LEU A 28 -12.64 14.96 -0.18
N PHE A 29 -12.13 13.86 -0.76
CA PHE A 29 -11.56 12.76 0.02
C PHE A 29 -10.32 13.17 0.81
N GLN A 30 -9.46 14.02 0.22
CA GLN A 30 -8.28 14.55 0.92
C GLN A 30 -8.67 15.47 2.08
N LEU A 31 -9.66 16.34 1.89
CA LEU A 31 -10.18 17.21 2.95
C LEU A 31 -10.82 16.39 4.07
N ARG A 32 -11.68 15.42 3.73
CA ARG A 32 -12.27 14.49 4.70
C ARG A 32 -11.17 13.75 5.48
N ARG A 33 -10.13 13.27 4.79
CA ARG A 33 -9.00 12.60 5.43
C ARG A 33 -8.26 13.52 6.38
N CYS A 34 -7.99 14.76 5.97
CA CYS A 34 -7.33 15.75 6.82
C CYS A 34 -8.15 16.00 8.11
N ALA A 35 -9.46 16.21 7.96
CA ALA A 35 -10.36 16.39 9.11
C ALA A 35 -10.35 15.18 10.05
N LEU A 36 -10.46 13.95 9.53
CA LEU A 36 -10.38 12.73 10.36
C LEU A 36 -9.04 12.59 11.09
N ASN A 37 -7.92 12.93 10.43
CA ASN A 37 -6.60 12.87 11.05
C ASN A 37 -6.42 13.90 12.16
N LEU A 38 -7.05 15.08 12.03
CA LEU A 38 -7.00 16.14 13.03
C LEU A 38 -7.95 15.86 14.21
N LEU A 39 -9.17 15.41 13.93
CA LEU A 39 -10.25 15.33 14.90
C LEU A 39 -10.36 13.97 15.59
N VAL A 40 -10.08 12.88 14.88
CA VAL A 40 -10.34 11.51 15.36
C VAL A 40 -9.04 10.78 15.68
N TYR A 41 -8.12 10.69 14.73
CA TYR A 41 -6.99 9.76 14.83
C TYR A 41 -5.72 10.36 15.45
N LYS A 42 -5.66 11.69 15.68
CA LYS A 42 -4.48 12.45 16.15
C LYS A 42 -3.17 11.80 15.71
N HIS A 43 -2.78 12.02 14.46
CA HIS A 43 -1.60 11.40 13.85
C HIS A 43 -0.36 11.41 14.77
N ALA A 44 -0.01 10.26 15.33
CA ALA A 44 1.28 10.04 15.98
C ALA A 44 2.23 9.41 14.95
N ARG A 45 3.36 10.08 14.71
CA ARG A 45 4.51 9.38 14.14
C ARG A 45 5.17 8.60 15.27
N HIS A 46 5.26 7.30 15.06
CA HIS A 46 5.92 6.41 16.00
C HIS A 46 7.43 6.51 15.81
N ARG A 47 8.17 6.30 16.90
CA ARG A 47 9.62 6.44 16.90
C ARG A 47 10.26 5.09 16.63
N ARG A 48 11.49 5.14 16.15
CA ARG A 48 12.34 3.94 16.22
C ARG A 48 12.86 3.78 17.62
N ALA A 49 12.85 2.55 18.09
CA ALA A 49 13.35 2.15 19.39
C ALA A 49 13.75 0.66 19.33
N ASP A 50 14.34 0.18 20.41
CA ASP A 50 14.91 -1.16 20.55
C ASP A 50 14.41 -1.87 21.80
N ALA A 51 13.38 -1.35 22.47
CA ALA A 51 12.78 -1.98 23.65
C ALA A 51 12.16 -3.35 23.34
N LEU A 52 11.71 -3.54 22.10
CA LEU A 52 11.20 -4.81 21.58
C LEU A 52 12.29 -5.64 20.88
N ALA A 53 13.52 -5.15 20.78
CA ALA A 53 14.61 -5.90 20.16
C ALA A 53 14.88 -7.19 20.95
N GLY A 54 14.92 -8.32 20.25
CA GLY A 54 15.12 -9.64 20.86
C GLY A 54 13.89 -10.25 21.55
N LYS A 55 12.74 -9.58 21.55
CA LYS A 55 11.46 -10.21 21.92
C LYS A 55 11.02 -11.19 20.82
N GLY A 56 10.14 -12.13 21.19
CA GLY A 56 9.61 -13.13 20.26
C GLY A 56 8.78 -12.50 19.13
N VAL A 57 8.89 -13.07 17.93
CA VAL A 57 8.09 -12.66 16.77
C VAL A 57 6.68 -13.25 16.92
N VAL A 58 5.67 -12.38 17.03
CA VAL A 58 4.26 -12.79 17.17
C VAL A 58 3.66 -13.21 15.83
N ALA A 59 4.03 -12.53 14.75
CA ALA A 59 3.55 -12.83 13.40
C ALA A 59 4.57 -12.39 12.35
N GLU A 60 4.57 -13.07 11.21
CA GLU A 60 5.43 -12.74 10.09
C GLU A 60 4.69 -12.97 8.76
N SER A 61 4.94 -12.08 7.79
CA SER A 61 4.49 -12.27 6.41
C SER A 61 5.67 -12.15 5.46
N ARG A 62 5.81 -13.12 4.54
CA ARG A 62 6.89 -13.18 3.55
C ARG A 62 6.30 -13.27 2.15
N THR A 63 6.83 -12.46 1.24
CA THR A 63 6.43 -12.49 -0.18
C THR A 63 7.66 -12.39 -1.06
N LYS A 64 7.64 -13.05 -2.23
CA LYS A 64 8.75 -12.96 -3.19
C LYS A 64 8.90 -11.50 -3.68
N LEU A 65 10.11 -10.96 -3.57
CA LEU A 65 10.41 -9.62 -4.08
C LEU A 65 10.53 -9.60 -5.60
N TRP A 66 10.86 -10.73 -6.22
CA TRP A 66 11.03 -10.89 -7.65
C TRP A 66 10.08 -11.96 -8.19
N ALA A 67 9.39 -11.66 -9.28
CA ALA A 67 8.59 -12.64 -10.01
C ALA A 67 9.51 -13.33 -11.04
N GLU A 68 9.49 -14.65 -11.04
CA GLU A 68 10.19 -15.48 -12.03
C GLU A 68 9.42 -15.39 -13.37
N GLY A 69 10.06 -14.93 -14.44
CA GLY A 69 9.41 -14.69 -15.75
C GLY A 69 10.13 -13.64 -16.63
N GLU A 70 9.69 -13.53 -17.89
CA GLU A 70 10.34 -12.81 -19.01
C GLU A 70 11.03 -11.47 -18.67
N GLY A 71 12.23 -11.28 -19.23
CA GLY A 71 13.14 -10.18 -18.92
C GLY A 71 12.64 -8.76 -19.26
N SER A 72 11.53 -8.62 -19.98
CA SER A 72 10.96 -7.33 -20.40
C SER A 72 10.46 -6.47 -19.21
N GLU A 73 10.02 -7.09 -18.11
CA GLU A 73 9.59 -6.37 -16.89
C GLU A 73 10.73 -6.12 -15.88
N SER A 74 11.95 -6.61 -16.14
CA SER A 74 13.05 -6.63 -15.17
C SER A 74 13.36 -5.25 -14.58
N PHE A 75 13.33 -4.20 -15.40
CA PHE A 75 13.57 -2.82 -14.91
C PHE A 75 12.48 -2.35 -13.92
N MET A 76 11.22 -2.74 -14.14
CA MET A 76 10.11 -2.39 -13.25
C MET A 76 10.18 -3.18 -11.94
N GLN A 77 10.65 -4.43 -12.00
CA GLN A 77 10.90 -5.24 -10.82
C GLN A 77 12.05 -4.65 -9.97
N ALA A 78 13.15 -4.26 -10.60
CA ALA A 78 14.25 -3.55 -9.93
C ALA A 78 13.78 -2.24 -9.29
N GLY A 79 12.99 -1.44 -10.03
CA GLY A 79 12.40 -0.20 -9.52
C GLY A 79 11.45 -0.43 -8.34
N LYS A 80 10.65 -1.50 -8.36
CA LYS A 80 9.84 -1.93 -7.21
C LYS A 80 10.72 -2.21 -6.00
N VAL A 81 11.76 -3.03 -6.14
CA VAL A 81 12.64 -3.40 -5.03
C VAL A 81 13.31 -2.16 -4.44
N HIS A 82 13.75 -1.22 -5.27
CA HIS A 82 14.28 0.07 -4.83
C HIS A 82 13.25 0.89 -4.03
N ASN A 83 12.02 1.01 -4.53
CA ASN A 83 10.93 1.71 -3.83
C ASN A 83 10.60 1.08 -2.48
N LEU A 84 10.56 -0.26 -2.42
CA LEU A 84 10.34 -1.01 -1.19
C LEU A 84 11.45 -0.74 -0.16
N ARG A 85 12.72 -0.75 -0.58
CA ARG A 85 13.85 -0.40 0.30
C ARG A 85 13.72 1.02 0.86
N LEU A 86 13.33 1.99 0.04
CA LEU A 86 13.11 3.37 0.50
C LEU A 86 11.95 3.50 1.48
N ALA A 87 10.84 2.79 1.26
CA ALA A 87 9.72 2.76 2.18
C ALA A 87 10.08 2.07 3.51
N LEU A 88 10.80 0.95 3.45
CA LEU A 88 11.26 0.22 4.63
C LEU A 88 12.17 1.08 5.52
N ARG A 89 13.00 1.96 4.95
CA ARG A 89 13.75 2.97 5.74
C ARG A 89 12.84 3.88 6.57
N ARG A 90 11.53 3.91 6.39
CA ARG A 90 10.60 4.68 7.25
C ARG A 90 9.84 3.83 8.24
N LEU A 91 9.87 2.52 8.07
CA LEU A 91 9.04 1.57 8.80
C LEU A 91 9.85 0.60 9.68
N ASP A 92 11.07 0.30 9.25
CA ASP A 92 11.96 -0.60 9.96
C ASP A 92 12.34 -0.05 11.34
N GLY A 93 12.25 -0.92 12.34
CA GLY A 93 12.49 -0.60 13.76
C GLY A 93 11.46 0.33 14.41
N LEU A 94 10.28 0.55 13.80
CA LEU A 94 9.23 1.33 14.46
C LEU A 94 8.62 0.56 15.64
N GLU A 95 8.51 1.24 16.78
CA GLU A 95 7.74 0.74 17.92
C GLU A 95 6.43 1.50 18.04
N VAL A 96 5.32 0.76 17.95
CA VAL A 96 3.97 1.32 18.03
C VAL A 96 3.40 0.93 19.39
N PRO A 97 3.14 1.90 20.30
CA PRO A 97 2.56 1.59 21.60
C PRO A 97 1.20 0.89 21.45
N ALA A 98 0.88 0.03 22.42
CA ALA A 98 -0.42 -0.60 22.50
C ALA A 98 -1.55 0.43 22.53
N GLY A 99 -2.66 0.12 21.85
CA GLY A 99 -3.78 1.03 21.67
C GLY A 99 -3.52 2.21 20.72
N ALA A 100 -2.28 2.44 20.29
CA ALA A 100 -1.96 3.45 19.29
C ALA A 100 -2.22 2.92 17.87
N VAL A 101 -2.67 3.80 16.99
CA VAL A 101 -2.94 3.47 15.59
C VAL A 101 -1.67 3.64 14.76
N PHE A 102 -1.27 2.58 14.06
CA PHE A 102 -0.32 2.68 12.97
C PHE A 102 -1.03 3.20 11.71
N SER A 103 -0.32 4.03 10.92
CA SER A 103 -0.75 4.47 9.59
C SER A 103 0.40 4.36 8.62
N PHE A 104 0.19 3.65 7.51
CA PHE A 104 1.22 3.45 6.50
C PHE A 104 1.70 4.79 5.92
N TRP A 105 0.76 5.65 5.51
CA TRP A 105 1.11 6.93 4.91
C TRP A 105 1.63 7.97 5.91
N ALA A 106 1.27 7.90 7.20
CA ALA A 106 1.85 8.77 8.22
C ALA A 106 3.39 8.63 8.31
N HIS A 107 3.90 7.42 8.07
CA HIS A 107 5.32 7.08 8.17
C HIS A 107 6.02 7.14 6.80
N VAL A 108 5.47 6.47 5.79
CA VAL A 108 6.07 6.42 4.44
C VAL A 108 6.00 7.79 3.75
N GLY A 109 4.89 8.50 3.88
CA GLY A 109 4.64 9.77 3.19
C GLY A 109 4.49 9.62 1.66
N ARG A 110 4.29 10.73 0.94
CA ARG A 110 4.18 10.75 -0.53
C ARG A 110 5.38 10.10 -1.22
N ALA A 111 5.18 9.02 -1.96
CA ALA A 111 6.20 8.48 -2.85
C ALA A 111 6.39 9.43 -4.06
N SER A 112 7.57 10.01 -4.23
CA SER A 112 7.87 10.94 -5.31
C SER A 112 9.31 10.81 -5.78
N ARG A 113 9.57 11.23 -7.03
CA ARG A 113 10.93 11.24 -7.61
C ARG A 113 11.91 12.06 -6.77
N GLY A 114 11.48 13.22 -6.27
CA GLY A 114 12.29 14.08 -5.39
C GLY A 114 12.65 13.43 -4.05
N ARG A 115 11.94 12.38 -3.64
CA ARG A 115 12.26 11.56 -2.46
C ARG A 115 12.99 10.26 -2.83
N GLY A 116 13.47 10.15 -4.06
CA GLY A 116 14.24 9.02 -4.58
C GLY A 116 13.41 7.85 -5.11
N TYR A 117 12.07 7.92 -5.09
CA TYR A 117 11.24 6.84 -5.62
C TYR A 117 11.33 6.78 -7.15
N GLY A 118 11.57 5.58 -7.66
CA GLY A 118 11.70 5.27 -9.08
C GLY A 118 10.43 4.68 -9.68
N ARG A 119 10.46 4.44 -11.00
CA ARG A 119 9.40 3.71 -11.71
C ARG A 119 9.51 2.22 -11.35
N GLY A 120 8.57 1.75 -10.54
CA GLY A 120 8.41 0.35 -10.19
C GLY A 120 7.15 -0.26 -10.80
N ARG A 121 7.03 -1.57 -10.68
CA ARG A 121 5.87 -2.35 -11.14
C ARG A 121 4.61 -1.97 -10.34
N GLU A 122 3.55 -1.54 -11.02
CA GLU A 122 2.21 -1.31 -10.47
C GLU A 122 1.19 -2.13 -11.26
N LEU A 123 0.24 -2.78 -10.58
CA LEU A 123 -0.91 -3.38 -11.22
C LEU A 123 -2.07 -2.38 -11.16
N ARG A 124 -2.50 -1.90 -12.32
CA ARG A 124 -3.62 -0.96 -12.45
C ARG A 124 -4.62 -1.50 -13.45
N GLU A 125 -5.86 -1.69 -13.02
CA GLU A 125 -6.96 -2.18 -13.86
C GLU A 125 -6.65 -3.52 -14.57
N GLY A 126 -5.85 -4.37 -13.93
CA GLY A 126 -5.43 -5.65 -14.50
C GLY A 126 -4.19 -5.58 -15.39
N CYS A 127 -3.69 -4.38 -15.70
CA CYS A 127 -2.47 -4.18 -16.48
C CYS A 127 -1.27 -3.88 -15.60
N VAL A 128 -0.12 -4.44 -15.94
CA VAL A 128 1.16 -4.10 -15.30
C VAL A 128 1.73 -2.86 -15.97
N ILE A 129 1.93 -1.79 -15.20
CA ILE A 129 2.44 -0.51 -15.69
C ILE A 129 3.61 0.01 -14.85
N PRO A 130 4.53 0.79 -15.44
CA PRO A 130 5.58 1.47 -14.69
C PRO A 130 5.03 2.73 -14.00
N SER A 131 5.21 2.83 -12.69
CA SER A 131 4.72 3.96 -11.89
C SER A 131 5.67 4.39 -10.79
N VAL A 132 5.70 5.69 -10.47
CA VAL A 132 6.57 6.23 -9.42
C VAL A 132 6.08 5.73 -8.05
N GLY A 133 6.94 5.04 -7.32
CA GLY A 133 6.51 4.35 -6.09
C GLY A 133 5.73 3.06 -6.35
N GLY A 134 5.74 2.55 -7.59
CA GLY A 134 5.15 1.26 -7.93
C GLY A 134 5.69 0.15 -7.03
N GLY A 135 4.77 -0.70 -6.56
CA GLY A 135 5.05 -1.87 -5.74
C GLY A 135 4.85 -1.69 -4.23
N LEU A 136 4.53 -0.50 -3.74
CA LEU A 136 4.24 -0.27 -2.32
C LEU A 136 3.05 -1.07 -1.79
N CYS A 137 2.09 -1.44 -2.65
CA CYS A 137 0.99 -2.33 -2.26
C CYS A 137 1.46 -3.72 -1.80
N GLN A 138 2.63 -4.19 -2.27
CA GLN A 138 3.20 -5.45 -1.77
C GLN A 138 3.57 -5.34 -0.29
N LEU A 139 4.09 -4.18 0.14
CA LEU A 139 4.46 -3.94 1.53
C LEU A 139 3.23 -3.74 2.42
N SER A 140 2.21 -3.02 1.95
CA SER A 140 0.96 -2.89 2.70
C SER A 140 0.24 -4.23 2.84
N ASN A 141 0.22 -5.08 1.79
CA ASN A 141 -0.31 -6.44 1.90
C ASN A 141 0.42 -7.25 2.98
N ALA A 142 1.76 -7.22 3.00
CA ALA A 142 2.54 -7.95 3.99
C ALA A 142 2.30 -7.45 5.43
N LEU A 143 2.23 -6.12 5.63
CA LEU A 143 1.91 -5.53 6.93
C LEU A 143 0.48 -5.87 7.39
N TYR A 144 -0.47 -5.90 6.46
CA TYR A 144 -1.85 -6.27 6.75
C TYR A 144 -1.97 -7.74 7.15
N ASP A 145 -1.34 -8.64 6.38
CA ASP A 145 -1.33 -10.08 6.67
C ASP A 145 -0.65 -10.37 8.02
N ALA A 146 0.47 -9.72 8.32
CA ALA A 146 1.11 -9.84 9.64
C ALA A 146 0.22 -9.31 10.78
N ALA A 147 -0.46 -8.18 10.58
CA ALA A 147 -1.38 -7.62 11.58
C ALA A 147 -2.58 -8.54 11.84
N LEU A 148 -3.15 -9.16 10.80
CA LEU A 148 -4.22 -10.16 10.95
C LEU A 148 -3.75 -11.38 11.73
N GLN A 149 -2.59 -11.93 11.39
CA GLN A 149 -2.01 -13.09 12.09
C GLN A 149 -1.72 -12.78 13.56
N ALA A 150 -1.32 -11.55 13.88
CA ALA A 150 -1.10 -11.08 15.25
C ALA A 150 -2.40 -10.73 16.01
N GLY A 151 -3.58 -10.87 15.39
CA GLY A 151 -4.86 -10.54 16.01
C GLY A 151 -5.09 -9.04 16.23
N PHE A 152 -4.42 -8.18 15.47
CA PHE A 152 -4.57 -6.73 15.61
C PHE A 152 -5.92 -6.23 15.04
N GLU A 153 -6.43 -5.14 15.60
CA GLU A 153 -7.61 -4.46 15.07
C GLU A 153 -7.24 -3.76 13.76
N ILE A 154 -7.98 -4.04 12.70
CA ILE A 154 -7.82 -3.38 11.40
C ILE A 154 -8.72 -2.14 11.36
N VAL A 155 -8.12 -0.97 11.61
CA VAL A 155 -8.81 0.32 11.69
C VAL A 155 -9.21 0.83 10.31
N GLU A 156 -8.38 0.58 9.31
CA GLU A 156 -8.66 0.93 7.91
C GLU A 156 -7.97 -0.03 6.96
N ARG A 157 -8.75 -0.56 6.01
CA ARG A 157 -8.26 -1.41 4.92
C ARG A 157 -9.14 -1.22 3.70
N HIS A 158 -8.51 -1.20 2.53
CA HIS A 158 -9.17 -1.16 1.23
C HIS A 158 -8.69 -2.35 0.40
N SER A 159 -9.60 -3.03 -0.29
CA SER A 159 -9.24 -4.09 -1.24
C SER A 159 -8.84 -3.53 -2.60
N HIS A 160 -8.01 -4.26 -3.33
CA HIS A 160 -7.79 -4.02 -4.74
C HIS A 160 -9.08 -4.30 -5.52
N THR A 161 -9.32 -3.50 -6.56
CA THR A 161 -10.49 -3.67 -7.43
C THR A 161 -10.39 -4.87 -8.36
N ARG A 162 -9.16 -5.36 -8.60
CA ARG A 162 -8.87 -6.53 -9.44
C ARG A 162 -8.14 -7.57 -8.61
N ILE A 163 -8.67 -8.79 -8.61
CA ILE A 163 -8.03 -9.96 -7.99
C ILE A 163 -7.20 -10.66 -9.07
N VAL A 164 -5.93 -10.91 -8.77
CA VAL A 164 -5.02 -11.67 -9.64
C VAL A 164 -4.90 -13.10 -9.10
N PRO A 165 -4.95 -14.13 -9.95
CA PRO A 165 -4.72 -15.49 -9.53
C PRO A 165 -3.41 -15.69 -8.74
N GLY A 166 -3.47 -16.40 -7.62
CA GLY A 166 -2.35 -16.63 -6.70
C GLY A 166 -1.96 -15.42 -5.84
N SER A 167 -2.72 -14.32 -5.87
CA SER A 167 -2.42 -13.14 -5.05
C SER A 167 -3.09 -13.21 -3.66
N GLN A 168 -2.55 -12.46 -2.70
CA GLN A 168 -3.15 -12.29 -1.36
C GLN A 168 -4.61 -11.79 -1.42
N ALA A 169 -5.00 -11.12 -2.52
CA ALA A 169 -6.36 -10.64 -2.70
C ALA A 169 -7.38 -11.80 -2.86
N GLU A 170 -6.97 -12.96 -3.37
CA GLU A 170 -7.85 -14.13 -3.47
C GLU A 170 -8.27 -14.64 -2.08
N ALA A 171 -7.37 -14.54 -1.10
CA ALA A 171 -7.64 -14.90 0.28
C ALA A 171 -8.31 -13.75 1.07
N GLY A 172 -8.66 -12.63 0.44
CA GLY A 172 -9.14 -11.42 1.11
C GLY A 172 -8.08 -10.75 2.00
N ARG A 173 -6.80 -11.09 1.79
CA ARG A 173 -5.64 -10.65 2.59
C ARG A 173 -4.84 -9.53 1.93
N ASP A 174 -5.47 -8.76 1.06
CA ASP A 174 -4.86 -7.61 0.42
C ASP A 174 -5.29 -6.28 1.07
N ALA A 175 -4.38 -5.31 1.04
CA ALA A 175 -4.59 -3.94 1.47
C ALA A 175 -3.95 -3.00 0.43
N THR A 176 -4.78 -2.36 -0.40
CA THR A 176 -4.31 -1.32 -1.33
C THR A 176 -4.09 0.00 -0.61
N VAL A 177 -3.12 0.77 -1.09
CA VAL A 177 -2.77 2.09 -0.55
C VAL A 177 -2.60 3.11 -1.68
N PHE A 178 -3.16 4.30 -1.49
CA PHE A 178 -3.04 5.41 -2.43
C PHE A 178 -2.87 6.72 -1.67
N TRP A 179 -1.75 7.40 -1.94
CA TRP A 179 -1.41 8.64 -1.27
C TRP A 179 -2.44 9.75 -1.61
N ASN A 180 -3.08 10.42 -0.64
CA ASN A 180 -2.93 10.37 0.81
C ASN A 180 -4.22 10.02 1.56
N TYR A 181 -5.23 9.49 0.88
CA TYR A 181 -6.53 9.23 1.50
C TYR A 181 -6.93 7.74 1.55
N VAL A 182 -6.26 6.85 0.82
CA VAL A 182 -6.43 5.38 0.94
C VAL A 182 -5.22 4.83 1.68
N ASP A 183 -5.43 4.34 2.90
CA ASP A 183 -4.35 3.98 3.83
C ASP A 183 -4.56 2.59 4.41
N LEU A 184 -3.50 2.02 4.97
CA LEU A 184 -3.58 0.86 5.84
C LEU A 184 -3.37 1.32 7.28
N ARG A 185 -4.35 1.04 8.14
CA ARG A 185 -4.27 1.36 9.57
C ARG A 185 -4.66 0.17 10.41
N TRP A 186 -3.90 -0.05 11.46
CA TRP A 186 -4.16 -1.09 12.45
C TRP A 186 -3.79 -0.61 13.85
N ARG A 187 -4.28 -1.32 14.86
CA ARG A 187 -4.03 -1.03 16.27
C ARG A 187 -3.75 -2.34 17.01
N SER A 188 -2.66 -2.39 17.76
CA SER A 188 -2.42 -3.53 18.65
C SER A 188 -3.33 -3.40 19.88
N PRO A 189 -4.13 -4.43 20.22
CA PRO A 189 -4.89 -4.45 21.47
C PRO A 189 -4.03 -4.84 22.68
N HIS A 190 -2.80 -5.32 22.47
CA HIS A 190 -1.93 -5.89 23.51
C HIS A 190 -0.84 -4.90 23.96
N PRO A 191 -0.68 -4.66 25.29
CA PRO A 191 0.43 -3.92 25.91
C PRO A 191 1.80 -4.56 25.72
#